data_AF-C4RB85-F1
#
_entry.id   AF-C4RB85-F1
#
_cell.length_a   1.000
_cell.length_b   1.000
_cell.length_c   1.000
_cell.angle_alpha   90.00
_cell.angle_beta   90.00
_cell.angle_gamma   90.00
#
_symmetry.space_group_name_H-M   'P 1'
#
loop_
_entity.id
_entity.type
_entity.pdbx_description
1 polymer ?
#
loop_
_entity_poly.entity_id
_entity_poly.type
_entity_poly.pdbx_seq_one_letter_code
_entity_poly.pdbx_strand_id
1 'polypeptide(L)'
;MVEQSTGQVVRRTRTPLRRAAEPPDPPWLGAPVPECRCPDCRPTRRVCTTCGGTGRVYDAALLTLTDLRHRVVHLAWWAGTPEAVTAAGGGAGGRLVVRLPERYRLAAWAAVFGVRPEDLAEADGGHDISPDVREGYVTLPWAGADPVAEQVAAVGPALPAARLLVTAVRPDAPPLAELLRLALGLDLALVVNLVDLRNHPAGLLRAHGVLWSVELRPPAAPVHPDDLPCRPSPEAAVAHCLEGLDATLPETVPADPDAPVPVPRSGPRPLPADPVPALLRLAAGHPDQPLTVRFTRGGCTIHRHADEGPVLLAEGDDLPDRRLT
;
A
#
# COMPACT_ATOMS: atom_id res chain seq x y z
N MET A 1 26.62 -34.49 -0.67
CA MET A 1 27.06 -35.61 0.19
C MET A 1 27.67 -34.95 1.41
N VAL A 2 27.13 -35.18 2.61
CA VAL A 2 27.68 -34.58 3.83
C VAL A 2 28.08 -35.74 4.73
N GLU A 3 29.36 -35.83 5.00
CA GLU A 3 29.94 -36.83 5.88
C GLU A 3 29.73 -36.38 7.32
N GLN A 4 29.03 -37.19 8.12
CA GLN A 4 28.92 -36.95 9.57
C GLN A 4 30.12 -37.62 10.25
N SER A 5 30.55 -37.05 11.39
CA SER A 5 31.77 -37.44 12.14
C SER A 5 31.79 -38.89 12.67
N THR A 6 30.77 -39.69 12.38
CA THR A 6 30.63 -41.09 12.77
C THR A 6 31.01 -42.08 11.67
N GLY A 7 31.47 -41.62 10.49
CA GLY A 7 31.83 -42.49 9.37
C GLY A 7 30.64 -43.13 8.65
N GLN A 8 29.41 -42.69 8.95
CA GLN A 8 28.20 -43.13 8.25
C GLN A 8 27.92 -42.25 7.03
N VAL A 9 27.98 -42.85 5.84
CA VAL A 9 27.56 -42.21 4.59
C VAL A 9 26.03 -42.29 4.49
N VAL A 10 25.34 -41.22 4.87
CA VAL A 10 23.88 -41.12 4.69
C VAL A 10 23.57 -40.72 3.25
N ARG A 11 23.22 -41.71 2.42
CA ARG A 11 22.66 -41.47 1.09
C ARG A 11 21.18 -41.13 1.23
N ARG A 12 20.84 -39.83 1.19
CA ARG A 12 19.44 -39.39 1.06
C ARG A 12 18.94 -39.71 -0.36
N THR A 13 18.35 -40.88 -0.52
CA THR A 13 17.62 -41.24 -1.75
C THR A 13 16.29 -40.48 -1.73
N ARG A 14 16.17 -39.41 -2.53
CA ARG A 14 14.87 -38.77 -2.79
C ARG A 14 14.13 -39.63 -3.81
N THR A 15 13.16 -40.41 -3.35
CA THR A 15 12.20 -41.08 -4.24
C THR A 15 11.19 -40.03 -4.70
N PRO A 16 11.16 -39.63 -5.98
CA PRO A 16 10.10 -38.75 -6.47
C PRO A 16 8.79 -39.52 -6.43
N LEU A 17 7.89 -39.12 -5.53
CA LEU A 17 6.52 -39.64 -5.51
C LEU A 17 5.83 -39.15 -6.79
N ARG A 18 5.35 -40.09 -7.61
CA ARG A 18 4.50 -39.78 -8.77
C ARG A 18 3.06 -40.06 -8.37
N ARG A 19 2.14 -39.15 -8.72
CA ARG A 19 0.71 -39.45 -8.66
C ARG A 19 0.43 -40.61 -9.62
N ALA A 20 -0.22 -41.66 -9.11
CA ALA A 20 -0.62 -42.83 -9.89
C ALA A 20 -1.89 -42.57 -10.72
N ALA A 21 -2.76 -41.68 -10.23
CA ALA A 21 -3.94 -41.19 -10.93
C ALA A 21 -4.21 -39.74 -10.48
N GLU A 22 -4.77 -38.95 -11.39
CA GLU A 22 -5.31 -37.63 -11.05
C GLU A 22 -6.65 -37.84 -10.33
N PRO A 23 -6.85 -37.28 -9.13
CA PRO A 23 -8.14 -37.35 -8.45
C PRO A 23 -9.23 -36.68 -9.31
N PRO A 24 -10.48 -37.14 -9.22
CA PRO A 24 -11.58 -36.47 -9.91
C PRO A 24 -11.67 -35.01 -9.44
N ASP A 25 -12.10 -34.13 -10.35
CA ASP A 25 -12.32 -32.73 -10.01
C ASP A 25 -13.28 -32.64 -8.82
N PRO A 26 -12.92 -31.87 -7.79
CA PRO A 26 -13.79 -31.76 -6.64
C PRO A 26 -15.09 -31.05 -7.04
N PRO A 27 -16.22 -31.35 -6.37
CA PRO A 27 -17.53 -30.82 -6.75
C PRO A 27 -17.67 -29.30 -6.60
N TRP A 28 -16.71 -28.64 -5.95
CA TRP A 28 -16.63 -27.18 -5.81
C TRP A 28 -15.75 -26.52 -6.87
N LEU A 29 -15.16 -27.27 -7.80
CA LEU A 29 -14.40 -26.70 -8.91
C LEU A 29 -15.36 -26.21 -10.00
N GLY A 30 -15.32 -24.91 -10.26
CA GLY A 30 -16.08 -24.29 -11.35
C GLY A 30 -15.47 -24.55 -12.73
N ALA A 31 -16.15 -24.05 -13.78
CA ALA A 31 -15.62 -24.09 -15.14
C ALA A 31 -14.28 -23.32 -15.23
N PRO A 32 -13.36 -23.76 -16.12
CA PRO A 32 -12.10 -23.07 -16.32
C PRO A 32 -12.33 -21.66 -16.89
N VAL A 33 -11.47 -20.72 -16.50
CA VAL A 33 -11.46 -19.37 -17.04
C VAL A 33 -10.93 -19.42 -18.48
N PRO A 34 -11.65 -18.84 -19.47
CA PRO A 34 -11.13 -18.69 -20.82
C PRO A 34 -9.82 -17.90 -20.83
N GLU A 35 -8.85 -18.40 -21.60
CA GLU A 35 -7.52 -17.82 -21.72
C GLU A 35 -7.08 -17.79 -23.20
N CYS A 36 -6.30 -16.77 -23.55
CA CYS A 36 -5.61 -16.71 -24.82
C CYS A 36 -4.10 -16.47 -24.61
N ARG A 37 -3.30 -16.81 -25.63
CA ARG A 37 -1.87 -16.49 -25.61
C ARG A 37 -1.71 -14.97 -25.70
N CYS A 38 -0.83 -14.42 -24.87
CA CYS A 38 -0.52 -13.00 -24.90
C CYS A 38 0.02 -12.59 -26.29
N PRO A 39 -0.63 -11.65 -27.00
CA PRO A 39 -0.20 -11.23 -28.33
C PRO A 39 1.11 -10.42 -28.31
N ASP A 40 1.41 -9.78 -27.18
CA ASP A 40 2.57 -8.88 -27.01
C ASP A 40 3.81 -9.57 -26.43
N CYS A 41 3.72 -10.87 -26.16
CA CYS A 41 4.85 -11.63 -25.63
C CYS A 41 5.96 -11.76 -26.67
N ARG A 42 7.07 -11.04 -26.46
CA ARG A 42 8.30 -11.15 -27.25
C ARG A 42 9.41 -11.82 -26.43
N PRO A 43 10.24 -12.70 -27.03
CA PRO A 43 11.31 -13.42 -26.31
C PRO A 43 12.38 -12.53 -25.68
N THR A 44 12.47 -11.26 -26.08
CA THR A 44 13.56 -10.35 -25.71
C THR A 44 13.26 -9.40 -24.55
N ARG A 45 12.02 -9.36 -24.03
CA ARG A 45 11.67 -8.55 -22.84
C ARG A 45 11.71 -9.40 -21.58
N ARG A 46 12.32 -8.87 -20.51
CA ARG A 46 12.44 -9.58 -19.21
C ARG A 46 11.07 -9.80 -18.54
N VAL A 47 10.11 -8.89 -18.71
CA VAL A 47 8.70 -9.03 -18.28
C VAL A 47 7.80 -8.37 -19.33
N CYS A 48 6.76 -9.07 -19.80
CA CYS A 48 5.74 -8.51 -20.68
C CYS A 48 4.76 -7.69 -19.84
N THR A 49 4.47 -6.44 -20.20
CA THR A 49 3.53 -5.57 -19.46
C THR A 49 2.07 -6.00 -19.62
N THR A 50 1.72 -6.67 -20.72
CA THR A 50 0.35 -7.11 -21.01
C THR A 50 -0.05 -8.36 -20.22
N CYS A 51 0.89 -9.30 -20.01
CA CYS A 51 0.63 -10.54 -19.30
C CYS A 51 1.58 -10.77 -18.10
N GLY A 52 2.29 -9.76 -17.63
CA GLY A 52 3.18 -9.86 -16.46
C GLY A 52 4.24 -10.97 -16.54
N GLY A 53 4.57 -11.45 -17.76
CA GLY A 53 5.45 -12.62 -17.96
C GLY A 53 4.79 -14.01 -17.92
N THR A 54 3.48 -14.11 -17.67
CA THR A 54 2.75 -15.40 -17.65
C THR A 54 2.56 -16.04 -19.04
N GLY A 55 2.67 -15.23 -20.10
CA GLY A 55 2.38 -15.64 -21.47
C GLY A 55 0.90 -15.73 -21.80
N ARG A 56 0.00 -15.41 -20.88
CA ARG A 56 -1.44 -15.62 -21.00
C ARG A 56 -2.23 -14.38 -20.59
N VAL A 57 -3.36 -14.17 -21.24
CA VAL A 57 -4.35 -13.16 -20.88
C VAL A 57 -5.66 -13.89 -20.64
N TYR A 58 -6.41 -13.46 -19.64
CA TYR A 58 -7.64 -14.11 -19.19
C TYR A 58 -8.83 -13.19 -19.35
N ASP A 59 -9.98 -13.75 -19.72
CA ASP A 59 -11.24 -13.00 -19.87
C ASP A 59 -11.99 -12.83 -18.53
N ALA A 60 -11.38 -13.24 -17.43
CA ALA A 60 -11.92 -13.05 -16.10
C ALA A 60 -10.82 -12.79 -15.07
N ALA A 61 -11.19 -12.18 -13.96
CA ALA A 61 -10.41 -12.14 -12.73
C ALA A 61 -11.20 -12.86 -11.63
N LEU A 62 -10.54 -13.81 -10.97
CA LEU A 62 -11.07 -14.56 -9.83
C LEU A 62 -10.45 -13.99 -8.55
N LEU A 63 -11.25 -13.32 -7.74
CA LEU A 63 -10.77 -12.66 -6.53
C LEU A 63 -11.20 -13.45 -5.31
N THR A 64 -10.28 -13.68 -4.39
CA THR A 64 -10.59 -14.26 -3.08
C THR A 64 -10.19 -13.28 -2.01
N LEU A 65 -11.18 -12.73 -1.31
CA LEU A 65 -10.99 -11.82 -0.19
C LEU A 65 -11.11 -12.62 1.10
N THR A 66 -10.18 -12.43 2.05
CA THR A 66 -10.17 -13.16 3.31
C THR A 66 -9.62 -12.34 4.47
N ASP A 67 -10.20 -12.50 5.66
CA ASP A 67 -9.63 -11.98 6.92
C ASP A 67 -8.60 -12.94 7.55
N LEU A 68 -8.26 -14.03 6.83
CA LEU A 68 -7.38 -15.13 7.26
C LEU A 68 -7.88 -15.91 8.49
N ARG A 69 -9.07 -15.60 9.01
CA ARG A 69 -9.58 -16.21 10.25
C ARG A 69 -10.89 -16.94 10.02
N HIS A 70 -11.91 -16.23 9.57
CA HIS A 70 -13.30 -16.69 9.63
C HIS A 70 -14.10 -16.37 8.38
N ARG A 71 -13.69 -15.39 7.58
CA ARG A 71 -14.44 -14.92 6.42
C ARG A 71 -13.65 -15.11 5.16
N VAL A 72 -14.32 -15.66 4.15
CA VAL A 72 -13.82 -15.72 2.78
C VAL A 72 -14.95 -15.36 1.82
N VAL A 73 -14.64 -14.51 0.85
CA VAL A 73 -15.56 -14.14 -0.23
C VAL A 73 -14.84 -14.40 -1.55
N HIS A 74 -15.51 -15.14 -2.44
CA HIS A 74 -15.03 -15.37 -3.80
C HIS A 74 -15.84 -14.51 -4.76
N LEU A 75 -15.15 -13.72 -5.58
CA LEU A 75 -15.73 -12.91 -6.64
C LEU A 75 -15.19 -13.39 -7.98
N ALA A 76 -16.02 -13.30 -9.01
CA ALA A 76 -15.61 -13.54 -10.38
C ALA A 76 -16.03 -12.34 -11.23
N TRP A 77 -15.06 -11.66 -11.81
CA TRP A 77 -15.27 -10.55 -12.72
C TRP A 77 -15.03 -11.04 -14.13
N TRP A 78 -16.03 -10.90 -15.01
CA TRP A 78 -16.00 -11.45 -16.36
C TRP A 78 -16.06 -10.31 -17.38
N ALA A 79 -15.06 -10.26 -18.27
CA ALA A 79 -15.09 -9.41 -19.44
C ALA A 79 -16.25 -9.81 -20.37
N GLY A 80 -16.68 -8.88 -21.21
CA GLY A 80 -17.75 -9.05 -22.19
C GLY A 80 -19.17 -8.94 -21.60
N THR A 81 -19.29 -8.73 -20.29
CA THR A 81 -20.60 -8.50 -19.65
C THR A 81 -20.97 -7.03 -19.79
N PRO A 82 -22.07 -6.68 -20.51
CA PRO A 82 -22.49 -5.29 -20.63
C PRO A 82 -22.85 -4.74 -19.24
N GLU A 83 -22.20 -3.65 -18.86
CA GLU A 83 -22.38 -3.04 -17.55
C GLU A 83 -22.76 -1.58 -17.66
N ALA A 84 -23.75 -1.19 -16.87
CA ALA A 84 -24.10 0.22 -16.70
C ALA A 84 -23.03 0.87 -15.81
N VAL A 85 -22.27 1.79 -16.41
CA VAL A 85 -21.20 2.52 -15.71
C VAL A 85 -21.55 3.99 -15.52
N THR A 86 -21.03 4.58 -14.46
CA THR A 86 -21.19 6.02 -14.22
C THR A 86 -20.01 6.77 -14.81
N ALA A 87 -20.29 7.78 -15.64
CA ALA A 87 -19.24 8.68 -16.12
C ALA A 87 -18.65 9.42 -14.92
N ALA A 88 -17.34 9.28 -14.74
CA ALA A 88 -16.62 9.81 -13.60
C ALA A 88 -15.92 11.14 -13.98
N GLY A 89 -15.43 11.25 -15.21
CA GLY A 89 -14.85 12.49 -15.74
C GLY A 89 -13.96 12.25 -16.96
N GLY A 90 -13.20 13.29 -17.33
CA GLY A 90 -12.13 13.19 -18.33
C GLY A 90 -10.79 12.87 -17.65
N GLY A 91 -10.11 11.84 -18.12
CA GLY A 91 -8.76 11.46 -17.71
C GLY A 91 -7.70 12.19 -18.52
N ALA A 92 -6.43 11.94 -18.18
CA ALA A 92 -5.30 12.48 -18.92
C ALA A 92 -5.42 12.17 -20.42
N GLY A 93 -5.24 13.19 -21.27
CA GLY A 93 -5.36 13.05 -22.73
C GLY A 93 -6.79 12.97 -23.26
N GLY A 94 -7.80 13.38 -22.47
CA GLY A 94 -9.20 13.44 -22.92
C GLY A 94 -9.92 12.08 -22.96
N ARG A 95 -9.30 11.04 -22.39
CA ARG A 95 -9.90 9.70 -22.29
C ARG A 95 -11.05 9.71 -21.29
N LEU A 96 -12.09 8.92 -21.56
CA LEU A 96 -13.22 8.81 -20.65
C LEU A 96 -12.82 7.97 -19.44
N VAL A 97 -13.12 8.48 -18.25
CA VAL A 97 -13.02 7.74 -17.00
C VAL A 97 -14.40 7.36 -16.55
N VAL A 98 -14.59 6.08 -16.25
CA VAL A 98 -15.85 5.55 -15.71
C VAL A 98 -15.61 4.93 -14.35
N ARG A 99 -16.68 4.89 -13.55
CA ARG A 99 -16.71 4.13 -12.29
C ARG A 99 -17.60 2.92 -12.47
N LEU A 100 -17.05 1.76 -12.15
CA LEU A 100 -17.77 0.49 -12.19
C LEU A 100 -18.76 0.35 -11.02
N PRO A 101 -19.81 -0.49 -11.17
CA PRO A 101 -20.67 -0.88 -10.06
C PRO A 101 -19.92 -1.52 -8.89
N GLU A 102 -20.50 -1.46 -7.69
CA GLU A 102 -19.90 -1.97 -6.44
C GLU A 102 -19.37 -3.41 -6.51
N ARG A 103 -20.02 -4.29 -7.28
CA ARG A 103 -19.58 -5.69 -7.44
C ARG A 103 -18.19 -5.84 -8.06
N TYR A 104 -17.70 -4.83 -8.78
CA TYR A 104 -16.37 -4.78 -9.40
C TYR A 104 -15.38 -3.89 -8.63
N ARG A 105 -15.74 -3.46 -7.41
CA ARG A 105 -14.94 -2.56 -6.57
C ARG A 105 -14.54 -3.29 -5.31
N LEU A 106 -13.24 -3.53 -5.09
CA LEU A 106 -12.78 -4.19 -3.86
C LEU A 106 -13.15 -3.38 -2.61
N ALA A 107 -13.11 -2.06 -2.68
CA ALA A 107 -13.49 -1.16 -1.58
C ALA A 107 -14.91 -1.43 -1.06
N ALA A 108 -15.86 -1.79 -1.94
CA ALA A 108 -17.23 -2.07 -1.54
C ALA A 108 -17.36 -3.29 -0.63
N TRP A 109 -16.37 -4.19 -0.65
CA TRP A 109 -16.34 -5.40 0.16
C TRP A 109 -15.59 -5.21 1.49
N ALA A 110 -14.83 -4.13 1.69
CA ALA A 110 -14.05 -3.91 2.91
C ALA A 110 -14.93 -3.93 4.19
N ALA A 111 -16.10 -3.29 4.12
CA ALA A 111 -17.06 -3.27 5.22
C ALA A 111 -17.57 -4.67 5.61
N VAL A 112 -17.63 -5.62 4.66
CA VAL A 112 -17.99 -7.02 4.93
C VAL A 112 -16.96 -7.70 5.83
N PHE A 113 -15.71 -7.23 5.84
CA PHE A 113 -14.65 -7.73 6.72
C PHE A 113 -14.42 -6.83 7.95
N GLY A 114 -15.16 -5.72 8.07
CA GLY A 114 -14.99 -4.77 9.18
C GLY A 114 -13.68 -3.99 9.13
N VAL A 115 -13.07 -3.88 7.94
CA VAL A 115 -11.83 -3.12 7.70
C VAL A 115 -12.10 -1.94 6.78
N ARG A 116 -11.12 -1.04 6.64
CA ARG A 116 -11.21 0.05 5.68
C ARG A 116 -10.77 -0.43 4.28
N PRO A 117 -11.22 0.21 3.18
CA PRO A 117 -10.75 -0.11 1.84
C PRO A 117 -9.22 -0.13 1.71
N GLU A 118 -8.55 0.74 2.43
CA GLU A 118 -7.09 0.91 2.47
C GLU A 118 -6.36 -0.26 3.13
N ASP A 119 -7.06 -1.04 3.97
CA ASP A 119 -6.52 -2.23 4.64
C ASP A 119 -6.62 -3.49 3.75
N LEU A 120 -7.05 -3.34 2.49
CA LEU A 120 -7.03 -4.41 1.50
C LEU A 120 -5.68 -4.46 0.78
N ALA A 121 -5.01 -5.61 0.87
CA ALA A 121 -3.69 -5.85 0.27
C ALA A 121 -3.64 -7.20 -0.46
N GLU A 122 -2.71 -7.34 -1.42
CA GLU A 122 -2.47 -8.63 -2.06
C GLU A 122 -1.82 -9.62 -1.07
N ALA A 123 -2.37 -10.83 -0.99
CA ALA A 123 -1.88 -11.86 -0.07
C ALA A 123 -0.53 -12.46 -0.50
N ASP A 124 -0.25 -12.50 -1.80
CA ASP A 124 0.91 -13.17 -2.41
C ASP A 124 2.04 -12.18 -2.72
N GLY A 125 2.55 -11.52 -1.67
CA GLY A 125 3.66 -10.57 -1.78
C GLY A 125 3.43 -9.23 -1.08
N GLY A 126 2.23 -9.00 -0.54
CA GLY A 126 1.94 -7.80 0.25
C GLY A 126 1.91 -6.50 -0.57
N HIS A 127 1.82 -6.59 -1.90
CA HIS A 127 1.76 -5.40 -2.75
C HIS A 127 0.46 -4.64 -2.51
N ASP A 128 0.56 -3.32 -2.53
CA ASP A 128 -0.58 -2.44 -2.46
C ASP A 128 -1.45 -2.61 -3.70
N ILE A 129 -2.75 -2.83 -3.48
CA ILE A 129 -3.74 -2.87 -4.56
C ILE A 129 -3.89 -1.45 -5.10
N SER A 130 -3.74 -1.29 -6.41
CA SER A 130 -3.93 0.01 -7.08
C SER A 130 -5.25 0.65 -6.66
N PRO A 131 -5.26 1.93 -6.26
CA PRO A 131 -6.48 2.64 -5.87
C PRO A 131 -7.57 2.62 -6.95
N ASP A 132 -7.18 2.63 -8.23
CA ASP A 132 -8.11 2.51 -9.36
C ASP A 132 -8.83 1.17 -9.35
N VAL A 133 -8.10 0.08 -9.15
CA VAL A 133 -8.67 -1.27 -9.03
C VAL A 133 -9.54 -1.37 -7.78
N ARG A 134 -9.06 -0.81 -6.66
CA ARG A 134 -9.76 -0.82 -5.37
C ARG A 134 -11.11 -0.11 -5.46
N GLU A 135 -11.13 1.07 -6.08
CA GLU A 135 -12.32 1.91 -6.23
C GLU A 135 -13.12 1.66 -7.52
N GLY A 136 -12.60 0.83 -8.43
CA GLY A 136 -13.17 0.51 -9.74
C GLY A 136 -13.28 1.72 -10.67
N TYR A 137 -12.28 2.60 -10.64
CA TYR A 137 -12.13 3.63 -11.66
C TYR A 137 -11.33 3.09 -12.84
N VAL A 138 -11.86 3.28 -14.04
CA VAL A 138 -11.29 2.71 -15.26
C VAL A 138 -11.13 3.83 -16.29
N THR A 139 -9.92 3.98 -16.82
CA THR A 139 -9.66 4.83 -18.00
C THR A 139 -9.91 4.03 -19.26
N LEU A 140 -10.90 4.41 -20.05
CA LEU A 140 -11.19 3.71 -21.29
C LEU A 140 -10.18 4.09 -22.39
N PRO A 141 -9.61 3.11 -23.11
CA PRO A 141 -8.67 3.38 -24.18
C PRO A 141 -9.34 4.04 -25.40
N TRP A 142 -10.64 3.79 -25.63
CA TRP A 142 -11.49 4.45 -26.62
C TRP A 142 -12.96 4.47 -26.16
N ALA A 143 -13.79 5.28 -26.80
CA ALA A 143 -15.22 5.34 -26.53
C ALA A 143 -15.90 3.99 -26.88
N GLY A 144 -16.60 3.38 -25.92
CA GLY A 144 -17.27 2.09 -26.09
C GLY A 144 -16.38 0.87 -25.84
N ALA A 145 -15.14 1.04 -25.36
CA ALA A 145 -14.37 -0.06 -24.79
C ALA A 145 -15.13 -0.69 -23.60
N ASP A 146 -14.93 -2.00 -23.38
CA ASP A 146 -15.56 -2.71 -22.27
C ASP A 146 -14.87 -2.35 -20.95
N PRO A 147 -15.54 -1.62 -20.04
CA PRO A 147 -14.94 -1.18 -18.79
C PRO A 147 -14.59 -2.33 -17.84
N VAL A 148 -15.32 -3.46 -17.91
CA VAL A 148 -15.03 -4.63 -17.07
C VAL A 148 -13.80 -5.35 -17.60
N ALA A 149 -13.64 -5.46 -18.92
CA ALA A 149 -12.44 -6.02 -19.53
C ALA A 149 -11.18 -5.24 -19.13
N GLU A 150 -11.25 -3.90 -19.15
CA GLU A 150 -10.14 -3.05 -18.71
C GLU A 150 -9.85 -3.20 -17.21
N GLN A 151 -10.87 -3.36 -16.37
CA GLN A 151 -10.68 -3.65 -14.93
C GLN A 151 -10.05 -5.02 -14.70
N VAL A 152 -10.49 -6.06 -15.42
CA VAL A 152 -9.89 -7.40 -15.37
C VAL A 152 -8.43 -7.34 -15.82
N ALA A 153 -8.12 -6.60 -16.89
CA ALA A 153 -6.76 -6.39 -17.35
C ALA A 153 -5.91 -5.62 -16.34
N ALA A 154 -6.47 -4.62 -15.64
CA ALA A 154 -5.77 -3.83 -14.63
C ALA A 154 -5.47 -4.64 -13.34
N VAL A 155 -6.36 -5.56 -12.96
CA VAL A 155 -6.21 -6.44 -11.79
C VAL A 155 -5.01 -7.37 -11.90
N GLY A 156 -4.60 -7.72 -13.11
CA GLY A 156 -3.22 -8.09 -13.27
C GLY A 156 -2.90 -8.77 -14.58
N PRO A 157 -1.99 -8.18 -15.35
CA PRO A 157 -1.15 -8.89 -16.29
C PRO A 157 -0.49 -10.13 -15.64
N ALA A 158 -0.06 -10.04 -14.37
CA ALA A 158 0.77 -11.05 -13.71
C ALA A 158 0.02 -12.13 -12.90
N LEU A 159 -1.32 -12.15 -12.89
CA LEU A 159 -2.04 -13.09 -12.02
C LEU A 159 -1.87 -14.54 -12.48
N PRO A 160 -1.29 -15.42 -11.65
CA PRO A 160 -1.26 -16.84 -11.96
C PRO A 160 -2.70 -17.38 -12.00
N ALA A 161 -3.07 -17.98 -13.13
CA ALA A 161 -4.41 -18.56 -13.35
C ALA A 161 -5.58 -17.58 -13.11
N ALA A 162 -5.38 -16.29 -13.41
CA ALA A 162 -6.37 -15.23 -13.22
C ALA A 162 -6.80 -14.98 -11.77
N ARG A 163 -6.04 -15.44 -10.77
CA ARG A 163 -6.43 -15.37 -9.36
C ARG A 163 -5.72 -14.26 -8.61
N LEU A 164 -6.50 -13.35 -8.01
CA LEU A 164 -6.01 -12.39 -7.02
C LEU A 164 -6.47 -12.85 -5.63
N LEU A 165 -5.51 -13.06 -4.72
CA LEU A 165 -5.80 -13.30 -3.32
C LEU A 165 -5.62 -11.99 -2.56
N VAL A 166 -6.65 -11.56 -1.83
CA VAL A 166 -6.68 -10.28 -1.11
C VAL A 166 -6.88 -10.55 0.38
N THR A 167 -5.99 -10.01 1.20
CA THR A 167 -6.17 -9.98 2.65
C THR A 167 -6.94 -8.73 3.05
N ALA A 168 -7.89 -8.91 3.97
CA ALA A 168 -8.66 -7.85 4.60
C ALA A 168 -8.31 -7.83 6.09
N VAL A 169 -7.10 -7.36 6.39
CA VAL A 169 -6.52 -7.38 7.73
C VAL A 169 -6.03 -5.99 8.05
N ARG A 170 -6.51 -5.41 9.16
CA ARG A 170 -6.00 -4.14 9.64
C ARG A 170 -4.51 -4.29 9.98
N PRO A 171 -3.62 -3.38 9.54
CA PRO A 171 -2.22 -3.41 9.92
C PRO A 171 -2.07 -3.49 11.44
N ASP A 172 -1.25 -4.43 11.91
CA ASP A 172 -0.95 -4.60 13.32
C ASP A 172 0.14 -3.60 13.72
N ALA A 173 -0.29 -2.40 14.11
CA ALA A 173 0.58 -1.30 14.48
C ALA A 173 0.09 -0.62 15.76
N PRO A 174 1.01 -0.19 16.64
CA PRO A 174 0.64 0.66 17.77
C PRO A 174 0.10 2.01 17.28
N PRO A 175 -0.69 2.73 18.10
CA PRO A 175 -1.12 4.09 17.78
C PRO A 175 0.07 5.02 17.52
N LEU A 176 -0.09 6.00 16.62
CA LEU A 176 0.95 6.99 16.30
C LEU A 176 1.45 7.73 17.56
N ALA A 177 0.56 7.98 18.53
CA ALA A 177 0.93 8.58 19.82
C ALA A 177 1.93 7.74 20.64
N GLU A 178 1.88 6.41 20.53
CA GLU A 178 2.84 5.53 21.19
C GLU A 178 4.21 5.59 20.53
N LEU A 179 4.24 5.58 19.20
CA LEU A 179 5.48 5.76 18.44
C LEU A 179 6.09 7.15 18.70
N LEU A 180 5.26 8.19 18.77
CA LEU A 180 5.69 9.54 19.15
C LEU A 180 6.31 9.55 20.55
N ARG A 181 5.66 8.93 21.54
CA ARG A 181 6.21 8.81 22.90
C ARG A 181 7.56 8.11 22.89
N LEU A 182 7.73 7.05 22.09
CA LEU A 182 8.98 6.34 21.94
C LEU A 182 10.07 7.24 21.31
N ALA A 183 9.79 7.87 20.18
CA ALA A 183 10.72 8.76 19.48
C ALA A 183 11.25 9.87 20.41
N LEU A 184 10.35 10.56 21.12
CA LEU A 184 10.71 11.59 22.09
C LEU A 184 11.49 11.03 23.28
N GLY A 185 11.22 9.78 23.67
CA GLY A 185 11.94 9.06 24.73
C GLY A 185 13.40 8.78 24.36
N LEU A 186 13.64 8.46 23.09
CA LEU A 186 14.94 8.15 22.51
C LEU A 186 15.71 9.38 21.99
N ASP A 187 15.13 10.58 22.14
CA ASP A 187 15.68 11.82 21.56
C ASP A 187 15.82 11.77 20.03
N LEU A 188 14.83 11.17 19.38
CA LEU A 188 14.68 11.13 17.93
C LEU A 188 13.59 12.11 17.49
N ALA A 189 13.65 12.50 16.21
CA ALA A 189 12.53 13.13 15.54
C ALA A 189 11.57 12.06 15.02
N LEU A 190 10.27 12.21 15.31
CA LEU A 190 9.23 11.52 14.56
C LEU A 190 8.81 12.42 13.40
N VAL A 191 9.03 11.97 12.17
CA VAL A 191 8.66 12.68 10.95
C VAL A 191 7.42 12.03 10.37
N VAL A 192 6.36 12.81 10.21
CA VAL A 192 5.09 12.36 9.61
C VAL A 192 4.87 13.17 8.35
N ASN A 193 4.89 12.49 7.20
CA ASN A 193 4.55 13.07 5.92
C ASN A 193 3.11 12.72 5.57
N LEU A 194 2.35 13.68 5.05
CA LEU A 194 0.98 13.46 4.64
C LEU A 194 0.53 14.38 3.52
N VAL A 195 -0.34 13.88 2.65
CA VAL A 195 -0.96 14.65 1.57
C VAL A 195 -2.44 14.26 1.46
N ASP A 196 -3.30 15.26 1.37
CA ASP A 196 -4.73 15.06 1.13
C ASP A 196 -5.03 15.21 -0.35
N LEU A 197 -5.35 14.09 -1.00
CA LEU A 197 -5.64 14.00 -2.43
C LEU A 197 -7.13 13.79 -2.70
N ARG A 198 -8.00 13.91 -1.69
CA ARG A 198 -9.46 13.68 -1.84
C ARG A 198 -10.10 14.62 -2.86
N ASN A 199 -9.51 15.79 -3.09
CA ASN A 199 -10.02 16.82 -4.00
C ASN A 199 -9.08 17.09 -5.19
N HIS A 200 -8.14 16.19 -5.48
CA HIS A 200 -7.08 16.45 -6.45
C HIS A 200 -7.61 16.71 -7.87
N PRO A 201 -7.21 17.82 -8.54
CA PRO A 201 -7.75 18.22 -9.83
C PRO A 201 -7.35 17.31 -10.99
N ALA A 202 -6.29 16.48 -10.85
CA ALA A 202 -5.90 15.53 -11.88
C ALA A 202 -6.86 14.33 -12.03
N GLY A 203 -8.01 14.36 -11.36
CA GLY A 203 -9.16 13.50 -11.62
C GLY A 203 -9.32 12.34 -10.64
N LEU A 204 -10.47 11.68 -10.73
CA LEU A 204 -10.93 10.62 -9.82
C LEU A 204 -9.99 9.40 -9.74
N LEU A 205 -9.10 9.22 -10.72
CA LEU A 205 -8.09 8.15 -10.78
C LEU A 205 -6.90 8.38 -9.84
N ARG A 206 -6.70 9.61 -9.36
CA ARG A 206 -5.65 9.95 -8.39
C ARG A 206 -6.20 10.41 -7.04
N ALA A 207 -7.51 10.25 -6.82
CA ALA A 207 -8.14 10.51 -5.54
C ALA A 207 -7.75 9.41 -4.54
N HIS A 208 -6.50 9.44 -4.07
CA HIS A 208 -5.90 8.43 -3.19
C HIS A 208 -6.23 8.64 -1.70
N GLY A 209 -7.34 9.33 -1.40
CA GLY A 209 -7.67 9.67 -0.02
C GLY A 209 -6.59 10.56 0.61
N VAL A 210 -6.12 10.16 1.80
CA VAL A 210 -4.98 10.79 2.45
C VAL A 210 -3.84 9.78 2.48
N LEU A 211 -2.69 10.13 1.91
CA LEU A 211 -1.49 9.29 1.99
C LEU A 211 -0.62 9.72 3.17
N TRP A 212 0.13 8.75 3.71
CA TRP A 212 0.95 8.87 4.91
C TRP A 212 2.37 8.31 4.66
N SER A 213 3.37 8.88 5.33
CA SER A 213 4.63 8.21 5.66
C SER A 213 4.99 8.59 7.10
N VAL A 214 5.62 7.66 7.82
CA VAL A 214 6.07 7.87 9.19
C VAL A 214 7.48 7.33 9.29
N GLU A 215 8.39 8.13 9.83
CA GLU A 215 9.81 7.80 9.90
C GLU A 215 10.42 8.31 11.21
N LEU A 216 11.45 7.61 11.70
CA LEU A 216 12.31 8.09 12.77
C LEU A 216 13.60 8.65 12.18
N ARG A 217 14.00 9.85 12.59
CA ARG A 217 15.22 10.51 12.10
C ARG A 217 16.02 11.15 13.23
N PRO A 218 17.32 11.45 13.03
CA PRO A 218 18.03 12.37 13.91
C PRO A 218 17.26 13.68 14.11
N PRO A 219 17.25 14.31 15.30
CA PRO A 219 16.54 15.57 15.53
C PRO A 219 16.93 16.71 14.57
N ALA A 220 18.20 16.75 14.18
CA ALA A 220 18.77 17.75 13.28
C ALA A 220 18.71 17.35 11.79
N ALA A 221 18.12 16.20 11.44
CA ALA A 221 18.03 15.77 10.06
C ALA A 221 17.20 16.77 9.23
N PRO A 222 17.66 17.12 8.01
CA PRO A 222 16.90 17.99 7.13
C PRO A 222 15.62 17.30 6.65
N VAL A 223 14.61 18.11 6.31
CA VAL A 223 13.46 17.65 5.54
C VAL A 223 13.89 17.61 4.08
N HIS A 224 13.71 16.46 3.41
CA HIS A 224 14.10 16.28 2.02
C HIS A 224 12.89 16.51 1.10
N PRO A 225 13.08 17.14 -0.08
CA PRO A 225 12.00 17.30 -1.07
C PRO A 225 11.35 15.98 -1.51
N ASP A 226 12.10 14.87 -1.42
CA ASP A 226 11.65 13.54 -1.83
C ASP A 226 10.87 12.78 -0.74
N ASP A 227 10.60 13.41 0.41
CA ASP A 227 9.87 12.84 1.55
C ASP A 227 8.35 12.75 1.27
N LEU A 228 7.99 12.04 0.20
CA LEU A 228 6.62 11.95 -0.28
C LEU A 228 5.87 10.78 0.39
N PRO A 229 4.66 11.04 0.93
CA PRO A 229 3.84 9.99 1.53
C PRO A 229 3.31 9.01 0.49
N CYS A 230 3.31 7.72 0.81
CA CYS A 230 2.90 6.66 -0.10
C CYS A 230 1.97 5.60 0.52
N ARG A 231 1.78 5.61 1.84
CA ARG A 231 0.97 4.61 2.54
C ARG A 231 -0.48 5.06 2.65
N PRO A 232 -1.45 4.15 2.58
CA PRO A 232 -2.86 4.53 2.49
C PRO A 232 -3.49 4.83 3.86
N SER A 233 -2.80 4.56 4.98
CA SER A 233 -3.31 4.80 6.32
C SER A 233 -2.18 5.10 7.32
N PRO A 234 -2.48 5.77 8.46
CA PRO A 234 -1.47 6.00 9.49
C PRO A 234 -0.98 4.70 10.13
N GLU A 235 -1.85 3.69 10.29
CA GLU A 235 -1.44 2.38 10.81
C GLU A 235 -0.49 1.66 9.85
N ALA A 236 -0.74 1.71 8.53
CA ALA A 236 0.18 1.16 7.54
C ALA A 236 1.52 1.90 7.53
N ALA A 237 1.51 3.23 7.69
CA ALA A 237 2.74 4.02 7.80
C ALA A 237 3.54 3.69 9.07
N VAL A 238 2.87 3.52 10.22
CA VAL A 238 3.52 3.10 11.47
C VAL A 238 4.07 1.68 11.36
N ALA A 239 3.29 0.73 10.82
CA ALA A 239 3.77 -0.63 10.59
C ALA A 239 5.05 -0.64 9.76
N HIS A 240 5.06 0.11 8.64
CA HIS A 240 6.23 0.22 7.78
C HIS A 240 7.45 0.86 8.48
N CYS A 241 7.22 1.92 9.27
CA CYS A 241 8.27 2.53 10.09
C CYS A 241 8.91 1.51 11.04
N LEU A 242 8.10 0.63 11.65
CA LEU A 242 8.56 -0.38 12.59
C LEU A 242 9.32 -1.52 11.90
N GLU A 243 8.88 -1.92 10.70
CA GLU A 243 9.57 -2.92 9.88
C GLU A 243 10.98 -2.47 9.47
N GLY A 244 11.18 -1.16 9.22
CA GLY A 244 12.46 -0.59 8.79
C GLY A 244 13.39 -0.14 9.93
N LEU A 245 13.02 -0.34 11.20
CA LEU A 245 13.79 0.19 12.34
C LEU A 245 15.23 -0.29 12.39
N ASP A 246 15.50 -1.53 11.99
CA ASP A 246 16.84 -2.12 11.99
C ASP A 246 17.79 -1.40 11.01
N ALA A 247 17.26 -0.92 9.89
CA ALA A 247 17.98 -0.12 8.91
C ALA A 247 18.08 1.36 9.33
N THR A 248 17.00 1.93 9.90
CA THR A 248 16.94 3.36 10.24
C THR A 248 17.70 3.72 11.52
N LEU A 249 17.66 2.88 12.56
CA LEU A 249 18.31 3.21 13.85
C LEU A 249 19.83 3.43 13.75
N PRO A 250 20.62 2.66 12.98
CA PRO A 250 22.03 2.94 12.77
C PRO A 250 22.30 4.35 12.21
N GLU A 251 21.42 4.88 11.35
CA GLU A 251 21.55 6.24 10.78
C GLU A 251 21.28 7.34 11.81
N THR A 252 20.68 6.99 12.95
CA THR A 252 20.48 7.93 14.07
C THR A 252 21.69 8.07 14.97
N VAL A 253 22.70 7.20 14.83
CA VAL A 253 23.94 7.27 15.59
C VAL A 253 24.79 8.41 15.04
N PRO A 254 25.35 9.30 15.89
CA PRO A 254 26.29 10.31 15.44
C PRO A 254 27.43 9.70 14.62
N ALA A 255 27.72 10.28 13.45
CA ALA A 255 28.81 9.83 12.59
C ALA A 255 30.20 10.06 13.20
N ASP A 256 30.30 11.05 14.10
CA ASP A 256 31.50 11.33 14.89
C ASP A 256 31.58 10.33 16.06
N PRO A 257 32.62 9.48 16.13
CA PRO A 257 32.77 8.51 17.22
C PRO A 257 33.00 9.15 18.59
N ASP A 258 33.44 10.40 18.65
CA ASP A 258 33.64 11.14 19.89
C ASP A 258 32.37 11.88 20.35
N ALA A 259 31.34 11.95 19.49
CA ALA A 259 30.06 12.53 19.86
C ALA A 259 29.26 11.56 20.75
N PRO A 260 28.79 12.00 21.93
CA PRO A 260 28.06 11.13 22.84
C PRO A 260 26.70 10.72 22.27
N VAL A 261 26.36 9.43 22.38
CA VAL A 261 25.01 8.94 22.09
C VAL A 261 24.10 9.29 23.27
N PRO A 262 22.96 9.99 23.05
CA PRO A 262 22.01 10.29 24.12
C PRO A 262 21.50 9.02 24.79
N VAL A 263 21.61 8.93 26.13
CA VAL A 263 21.08 7.79 26.89
C VAL A 263 19.58 8.00 27.14
N PRO A 264 18.72 7.04 26.73
CA PRO A 264 17.29 7.11 27.04
C PRO A 264 17.05 7.15 28.55
N ARG A 265 16.13 8.01 29.00
CA ARG A 265 15.72 8.06 30.42
C ARG A 265 14.49 7.17 30.63
N SER A 266 14.58 6.21 31.54
CA SER A 266 13.51 5.23 31.87
C SER A 266 12.35 5.81 32.72
N GLY A 267 12.13 7.12 32.70
CA GLY A 267 11.06 7.75 33.46
C GLY A 267 9.70 7.56 32.77
N PRO A 268 8.60 7.32 33.52
CA PRO A 268 7.26 7.26 32.93
C PRO A 268 6.96 8.61 32.26
N ARG A 269 6.64 8.55 30.96
CA ARG A 269 6.11 9.71 30.23
C ARG A 269 4.64 9.47 29.92
N PRO A 270 3.77 10.46 30.17
CA PRO A 270 2.39 10.37 29.73
C PRO A 270 2.37 10.19 28.20
N LEU A 271 1.36 9.48 27.71
CA LEU A 271 1.10 9.43 26.28
C LEU A 271 0.73 10.85 25.81
N PRO A 272 1.33 11.36 24.73
CA PRO A 272 0.84 12.58 24.11
C PRO A 272 -0.60 12.35 23.62
N ALA A 273 -1.35 13.44 23.43
CA ALA A 273 -2.64 13.37 22.75
C ALA A 273 -2.48 12.73 21.37
N ASP A 274 -3.50 12.03 20.88
CA ASP A 274 -3.46 11.44 19.54
C ASP A 274 -3.28 12.53 18.48
N PRO A 275 -2.15 12.55 17.74
CA PRO A 275 -1.89 13.60 16.77
C PRO A 275 -2.71 13.41 15.48
N VAL A 276 -3.25 12.21 15.21
CA VAL A 276 -3.89 11.89 13.92
C VAL A 276 -5.04 12.84 13.55
N PRO A 277 -6.00 13.18 14.44
CA PRO A 277 -7.06 14.11 14.10
C PRO A 277 -6.58 15.52 13.76
N ALA A 278 -5.52 16.01 14.42
CA ALA A 278 -4.95 17.32 14.13
C ALA A 278 -4.18 17.33 12.82
N LEU A 279 -3.39 16.28 12.54
CA LEU A 279 -2.71 16.06 11.26
C LEU A 279 -3.70 16.01 10.09
N LEU A 280 -4.81 15.30 10.24
CA LEU A 280 -5.87 15.25 9.22
C LEU A 280 -6.51 16.62 8.95
N ARG A 281 -6.75 17.42 9.99
CA ARG A 281 -7.26 18.79 9.83
C ARG A 281 -6.25 19.69 9.12
N LEU A 282 -4.96 19.53 9.44
CA LEU A 282 -3.87 20.27 8.82
C LEU A 282 -3.78 19.94 7.32
N ALA A 283 -3.72 18.66 6.94
CA ALA A 283 -3.67 18.25 5.54
C ALA A 283 -4.90 18.69 4.74
N ALA A 284 -6.10 18.64 5.33
CA ALA A 284 -7.31 19.15 4.69
C ALA A 284 -7.28 20.67 4.45
N GLY A 285 -6.46 21.42 5.19
CA GLY A 285 -6.21 22.85 4.96
C GLY A 285 -5.25 23.13 3.80
N HIS A 286 -4.47 22.14 3.38
CA HIS A 286 -3.48 22.21 2.31
C HIS A 286 -3.71 21.07 1.30
N PRO A 287 -4.87 21.05 0.61
CA PRO A 287 -5.16 20.00 -0.36
C PRO A 287 -4.09 19.94 -1.44
N ASP A 288 -3.74 18.74 -1.87
CA ASP A 288 -2.76 18.45 -2.92
C ASP A 288 -1.32 18.88 -2.65
N GLN A 289 -1.04 19.36 -1.44
CA GLN A 289 0.28 19.81 -1.02
C GLN A 289 0.82 18.82 0.02
N PRO A 290 1.93 18.11 -0.27
CA PRO A 290 2.57 17.29 0.74
C PRO A 290 3.05 18.17 1.89
N LEU A 291 2.79 17.71 3.11
CA LEU A 291 3.23 18.32 4.35
C LEU A 291 4.16 17.37 5.08
N THR A 292 5.18 17.92 5.71
CA THR A 292 6.04 17.23 6.68
C THR A 292 5.84 17.85 8.04
N VAL A 293 5.39 17.04 9.00
CA VAL A 293 5.32 17.42 10.41
C VAL A 293 6.40 16.66 11.15
N ARG A 294 7.32 17.40 11.78
CA ARG A 294 8.40 16.83 12.57
C ARG A 294 8.15 17.13 14.04
N PHE A 295 8.08 16.08 14.84
CA PHE A 295 7.98 16.16 16.29
C PHE A 295 9.32 15.86 16.93
N THR A 296 9.76 16.73 17.83
CA THR A 296 10.97 16.57 18.64
C THR A 296 10.67 16.90 20.09
N ARG A 297 11.66 16.74 20.98
CA ARG A 297 11.50 17.18 22.37
C ARG A 297 11.35 18.69 22.53
N GLY A 298 11.82 19.46 21.54
CA GLY A 298 11.71 20.92 21.53
C GLY A 298 10.39 21.44 20.95
N GLY A 299 9.46 20.56 20.60
CA GLY A 299 8.19 20.91 19.96
C GLY A 299 8.06 20.31 18.57
N CYS A 300 7.22 20.92 17.75
CA CYS A 300 6.94 20.50 16.39
C CYS A 300 7.25 21.60 15.37
N THR A 301 7.68 21.18 14.18
CA THR A 301 7.83 22.04 13.01
C THR A 301 7.02 21.48 11.85
N ILE A 302 6.35 22.35 11.11
CA ILE A 302 5.50 22.01 9.98
C ILE A 302 6.10 22.60 8.71
N HIS A 303 6.33 21.77 7.72
CA HIS A 303 6.87 22.14 6.42
C HIS A 303 5.88 21.78 5.32
N ARG A 304 5.80 22.62 4.30
CA ARG A 304 5.09 22.33 3.05
C ARG A 304 6.10 22.09 1.94
N HIS A 305 5.89 21.05 1.16
CA HIS A 305 6.69 20.81 -0.06
C HIS A 305 6.20 21.72 -1.18
N ALA A 306 7.11 22.56 -1.70
CA ALA A 306 6.90 23.38 -2.88
C ALA A 306 7.91 22.99 -3.98
N ASP A 307 7.74 23.50 -5.20
CA ASP A 307 8.62 23.18 -6.34
C ASP A 307 10.10 23.52 -6.06
N GLU A 308 10.36 24.54 -5.24
CA GLU A 308 11.71 24.96 -4.85
C GLU A 308 12.27 24.19 -3.64
N GLY A 309 11.48 23.28 -3.05
CA GLY A 309 11.81 22.49 -1.88
C GLY A 309 10.87 22.73 -0.68
N PRO A 310 11.14 22.09 0.47
CA PRO A 310 10.32 22.24 1.67
C PRO A 310 10.46 23.63 2.29
N VAL A 311 9.32 24.25 2.61
CA VAL A 311 9.19 25.58 3.23
C VAL A 311 8.58 25.44 4.62
N LEU A 312 9.24 25.98 5.64
CA LEU A 312 8.72 26.04 7.01
C LEU A 312 7.47 26.91 7.06
N LEU A 313 6.34 26.33 7.50
CA LEU A 313 5.07 27.03 7.70
C LEU A 313 4.88 27.49 9.15
N ALA A 314 5.28 26.66 10.12
CA ALA A 314 5.09 26.93 11.53
C ALA A 314 6.06 26.13 12.42
N GLU A 315 6.34 26.68 13.60
CA GLU A 315 7.08 26.05 14.69
C GLU A 315 6.37 26.37 16.00
N GLY A 316 6.27 25.39 16.91
CA GLY A 316 5.64 25.58 18.21
C GLY A 316 5.65 24.33 19.06
N ASP A 317 5.23 24.44 20.33
CA ASP A 317 5.25 23.33 21.29
C ASP A 317 4.27 22.20 20.94
N ASP A 318 3.18 22.53 20.22
CA ASP A 318 2.12 21.59 19.82
C ASP A 318 1.59 21.94 18.42
N LEU A 319 0.82 21.01 17.83
CA LEU A 319 0.16 21.22 16.55
C LEU A 319 -0.81 22.41 16.64
N PRO A 320 -0.81 23.33 15.65
CA PRO A 320 -1.69 24.48 15.67
C PRO A 320 -3.16 24.04 15.54
N ASP A 321 -4.01 24.54 16.43
CA ASP A 321 -5.47 24.35 16.38
C ASP A 321 -6.15 25.09 15.22
N ARG A 322 -5.41 25.91 14.46
CA ARG A 322 -5.93 26.80 13.40
C ARG A 322 -5.27 26.53 12.06
N ARG A 323 -6.01 26.84 10.98
CA ARG A 323 -5.50 26.82 9.61
C ARG A 323 -4.28 27.73 9.51
N LEU A 324 -3.12 27.16 9.21
CA LEU A 324 -1.94 27.91 8.78
C LEU A 324 -2.26 28.47 7.38
N THR A 325 -2.13 29.79 7.22
CA THR A 325 -2.39 30.50 5.96
C THR A 325 -1.13 30.61 5.12
#